data_AF-H2YTQ1-F1
#
_entry.id   AF-H2YTQ1-F1
#
_cell.length_a   1.000
_cell.length_b   1.000
_cell.length_c   1.000
_cell.angle_alpha   90.00
_cell.angle_beta   90.00
_cell.angle_gamma   90.00
#
_symmetry.space_group_name_H-M   'P 1'
#
loop_
_entity.id
_entity.type
_entity.pdbx_description
1 polymer ?
#
loop_
_entity_poly.entity_id
_entity_poly.type
_entity_poly.pdbx_seq_one_letter_code
_entity_poly.pdbx_strand_id
1 'polypeptide(L)'
;MVGNLDPEELGIIIRAKFFQEFFQNEAPKPLNFQLVHYNGLTQSSSDGKVRFRRGTARQIDWQEGCTKSHDSALESCLQMRWPGLWINWDDGIAPSLN
;
A
#
# COMPACT_ATOMS: atom_id res chain seq x y z
N MET A 1 27.00 0.15 26.79
CA MET A 1 25.73 0.49 26.12
C MET A 1 25.94 1.72 25.25
N VAL A 2 26.84 1.64 24.27
CA VAL A 2 27.20 2.73 23.34
C VAL A 2 27.06 2.12 21.95
N GLY A 3 26.09 2.57 21.15
CA GLY A 3 25.88 2.02 19.80
C GLY A 3 24.47 2.11 19.23
N ASN A 4 23.50 2.63 19.98
CA ASN A 4 22.09 2.70 19.55
C ASN A 4 21.61 4.09 19.13
N LEU A 5 22.48 5.10 19.16
CA LEU A 5 22.17 6.46 18.71
C LEU A 5 22.93 6.80 17.43
N ASP A 6 22.34 7.70 16.66
CA ASP A 6 22.88 8.32 15.44
C ASP A 6 24.41 8.55 15.51
N PRO A 7 25.16 8.35 14.40
CA PRO A 7 26.62 8.50 14.38
C PRO A 7 27.14 9.89 14.80
N GLU A 8 26.30 10.93 14.83
CA GLU A 8 26.62 12.27 15.31
C GLU A 8 26.19 12.51 16.78
N GLU A 9 25.74 11.47 17.48
CA GLU A 9 25.33 11.49 18.90
C GLU A 9 24.22 12.51 19.25
N LEU A 10 23.40 12.90 18.29
CA LEU A 10 22.33 13.91 18.45
C LEU A 10 21.12 13.43 19.29
N GLY A 11 21.16 12.22 19.85
CA GLY A 11 20.03 11.66 20.59
C GLY A 11 18.84 11.24 19.71
N ILE A 12 19.02 11.21 18.39
CA ILE A 12 17.97 10.88 17.42
C ILE A 12 17.96 9.37 17.17
N ILE A 13 16.82 8.73 17.41
CA ILE A 13 16.64 7.31 17.11
C ILE A 13 16.28 7.18 15.63
N ILE A 14 17.15 6.56 14.85
CA ILE A 14 16.88 6.28 13.44
C ILE A 14 15.72 5.29 13.35
N ARG A 15 14.67 5.65 12.60
CA ARG A 15 13.42 4.87 12.44
C ARG A 15 13.69 3.39 12.18
N ALA A 16 14.66 3.07 11.32
CA ALA A 16 15.02 1.68 11.01
C ALA A 16 15.50 0.89 12.24
N LYS A 17 16.36 1.49 13.09
CA LYS A 17 16.84 0.86 14.33
C LYS A 17 15.76 0.81 15.42
N PHE A 18 14.90 1.83 15.52
CA PHE A 18 13.74 1.78 16.41
C PHE A 18 12.83 0.60 16.08
N PHE A 19 12.49 0.42 14.81
CA PHE A 19 11.70 -0.73 14.37
C PHE A 19 12.46 -2.04 14.62
N GLN A 20 13.76 -2.08 14.36
CA GLN A 20 14.57 -3.26 14.62
C GLN A 20 14.76 -3.57 16.11
N GLU A 21 14.63 -2.65 17.05
CA GLU A 21 14.79 -2.94 18.48
C GLU A 21 13.46 -3.32 19.13
N PHE A 22 12.40 -2.58 18.82
CA PHE A 22 11.10 -2.73 19.49
C PHE A 22 10.13 -3.65 18.75
N PHE A 23 10.42 -3.99 17.49
CA PHE A 23 9.54 -4.77 16.63
C PHE A 23 10.29 -5.94 15.97
N GLN A 24 11.30 -6.49 16.67
CA GLN A 24 12.02 -7.71 16.26
C GLN A 24 11.03 -8.85 16.02
N ASN A 25 10.79 -9.18 14.75
CA ASN A 25 9.83 -10.16 14.20
C ASN A 25 8.41 -9.70 13.84
N GLU A 26 8.03 -8.46 14.13
CA GLU A 26 6.77 -7.91 13.65
C GLU A 26 7.06 -6.58 12.98
N ALA A 27 7.49 -6.59 11.72
CA ALA A 27 7.16 -5.42 10.93
C ALA A 27 5.63 -5.28 11.07
N PRO A 28 5.07 -4.17 11.57
CA PRO A 28 3.66 -3.92 11.37
C PRO A 28 3.57 -3.67 9.87
N LYS A 29 3.49 -4.74 9.07
CA LYS A 29 2.94 -4.68 7.72
C LYS A 29 1.66 -3.91 7.96
N PRO A 30 1.52 -2.68 7.46
CA PRO A 30 0.32 -1.92 7.72
C PRO A 30 -0.79 -2.76 7.16
N LEU A 31 -1.56 -3.39 8.06
CA LEU A 31 -2.65 -4.28 7.68
C LEU A 31 -3.51 -3.51 6.69
N ASN A 32 -3.66 -2.20 6.90
CA ASN A 32 -4.27 -1.25 5.99
C ASN A 32 -3.30 -0.09 5.67
N PHE A 33 -3.15 0.27 4.40
CA PHE A 33 -2.45 1.48 3.95
C PHE A 33 -3.27 2.26 2.93
N GLN A 34 -3.03 3.57 2.86
CA GLN A 34 -3.69 4.44 1.89
C GLN A 34 -2.99 4.34 0.54
N LEU A 35 -3.77 4.22 -0.52
CA LEU A 35 -3.32 4.18 -1.90
C LEU A 35 -3.91 5.38 -2.65
N VAL A 36 -3.10 5.99 -3.50
CA VAL A 36 -3.54 7.09 -4.38
C VAL A 36 -3.18 6.70 -5.80
N HIS A 37 -4.19 6.56 -6.65
CA HIS A 37 -4.03 6.33 -8.07
C HIS A 37 -4.14 7.66 -8.83
N TYR A 38 -3.07 8.00 -9.54
CA TYR A 38 -3.05 9.10 -10.48
C TYR A 38 -3.30 8.55 -11.89
N ASN A 39 -4.36 9.02 -12.54
CA ASN A 39 -4.72 8.49 -13.85
C ASN A 39 -3.84 9.00 -15.00
N GLY A 40 -3.09 10.09 -14.86
CA GLY A 40 -2.08 10.53 -15.84
C GLY A 40 -2.55 10.98 -17.22
N LEU A 41 -3.67 10.46 -17.73
CA LEU A 41 -4.27 10.77 -19.02
C LEU A 41 -5.73 11.13 -18.82
N THR A 42 -6.24 12.09 -19.59
CA THR A 42 -7.65 12.50 -19.54
C THR A 42 -8.58 11.38 -20.00
N GLN A 43 -8.15 10.57 -20.97
CA GLN A 43 -8.92 9.47 -21.56
C GLN A 43 -9.16 8.28 -20.61
N SER A 44 -8.38 8.15 -19.53
CA SER A 44 -8.57 7.10 -18.51
C SER A 44 -9.53 7.52 -17.38
N SER A 45 -10.25 8.63 -17.57
CA SER A 45 -11.39 9.04 -16.74
C SER A 45 -12.63 9.21 -17.62
N SER A 46 -13.79 8.76 -17.12
CA SER A 46 -15.08 8.83 -17.83
C SER A 46 -15.52 10.27 -18.16
N ASP A 47 -14.94 11.25 -17.49
CA ASP A 47 -15.27 12.66 -17.68
C ASP A 47 -14.14 13.47 -18.34
N GLY A 48 -13.11 12.80 -18.85
CA GLY A 48 -12.04 13.45 -19.61
C GLY A 48 -11.10 14.31 -18.76
N LYS A 49 -11.01 14.11 -17.44
CA LYS A 49 -10.13 14.90 -16.56
C LYS A 49 -9.07 14.05 -15.87
N VAL A 50 -7.91 14.67 -15.64
CA VAL A 50 -6.86 14.09 -14.79
C VAL A 50 -7.26 14.24 -13.33
N ARG A 51 -7.24 13.15 -12.57
CA ARG A 51 -7.61 13.10 -11.16
C ARG A 51 -6.77 12.10 -10.37
N PHE A 52 -6.74 12.36 -9.07
CA PHE A 52 -6.32 11.39 -8.07
C PHE A 52 -7.55 10.67 -7.54
N ARG A 53 -7.52 9.34 -7.50
CA ARG A 53 -8.45 8.53 -6.73
C ARG A 53 -7.73 7.95 -5.54
N ARG A 54 -8.42 7.92 -4.40
CA ARG A 54 -7.90 7.34 -3.17
C ARG A 54 -8.59 6.02 -2.91
N GLY A 55 -7.87 5.12 -2.24
CA GLY A 55 -8.42 3.88 -1.75
C GLY A 55 -7.64 3.40 -0.55
N THR A 56 -8.26 2.54 0.25
CA THR A 56 -7.62 1.85 1.35
C THR A 56 -7.29 0.44 0.90
N ALA A 57 -6.00 0.11 0.90
CA ALA A 57 -5.52 -1.23 0.59
C ALA A 57 -5.25 -2.00 1.89
N ARG A 58 -5.66 -3.26 1.94
CA ARG A 58 -5.46 -4.18 3.05
C ARG A 58 -4.71 -5.41 2.58
N GLN A 59 -3.64 -5.80 3.26
CA GLN A 59 -3.02 -7.11 3.02
C GLN A 59 -3.76 -8.15 3.87
N ILE A 60 -4.33 -9.16 3.21
CA ILE A 60 -5.06 -10.25 3.84
C ILE A 60 -4.30 -11.54 3.52
N ASP A 61 -3.99 -12.32 4.56
CA ASP A 61 -3.58 -13.71 4.37
C ASP A 61 -4.83 -14.50 4.02
N TRP A 62 -5.13 -14.60 2.72
CA TRP A 62 -6.18 -15.50 2.27
C TRP A 62 -5.74 -16.93 2.60
N GLN A 63 -6.45 -17.59 3.51
CA GLN A 63 -6.40 -19.05 3.54
C GLN A 63 -6.86 -19.55 2.17
N GLU A 64 -6.16 -20.57 1.64
CA GLU A 64 -6.35 -21.12 0.31
C GLU A 64 -7.85 -21.26 -0.02
N GLY A 65 -8.32 -20.52 -1.03
CA GLY A 65 -9.70 -20.64 -1.53
C GLY A 65 -10.59 -19.40 -1.46
N CYS A 66 -10.14 -18.28 -0.89
CA CYS A 66 -10.91 -17.04 -0.86
C CYS A 66 -10.35 -15.99 -1.85
N THR A 67 -10.49 -16.24 -3.15
CA THR A 67 -10.22 -15.23 -4.19
C THR A 67 -11.50 -14.43 -4.46
N LYS A 68 -11.55 -13.18 -4.01
CA LYS A 68 -12.53 -12.23 -4.58
C LYS A 68 -12.22 -12.06 -6.07
N SER A 69 -13.27 -12.03 -6.89
CA SER A 69 -13.16 -11.69 -8.31
C SER A 69 -12.49 -10.33 -8.46
N HIS A 70 -11.51 -10.25 -9.36
CA HIS A 70 -10.87 -8.99 -9.70
C HIS A 70 -11.83 -8.20 -10.59
N ASP A 71 -12.26 -7.04 -10.11
CA ASP A 71 -13.21 -6.21 -10.85
C ASP A 71 -12.50 -5.26 -11.83
N SER A 72 -11.17 -5.12 -11.72
CA SER A 72 -10.36 -4.28 -12.61
C SER A 72 -8.99 -4.87 -12.99
N ALA A 73 -8.49 -4.42 -14.15
CA ALA A 73 -7.14 -4.75 -14.62
C ALA A 73 -6.04 -4.22 -13.67
N LEU A 74 -6.25 -3.05 -13.07
CA LEU A 74 -5.32 -2.47 -12.10
C LEU A 74 -5.16 -3.36 -10.87
N GLU A 75 -6.26 -3.84 -10.31
CA GLU A 75 -6.22 -4.73 -9.14
C GLU A 75 -5.52 -6.06 -9.47
N SER A 76 -5.75 -6.59 -10.68
CA SER A 76 -5.07 -7.80 -11.15
C SER A 76 -3.55 -7.61 -11.21
N CYS A 77 -3.09 -6.48 -11.76
CA CYS A 77 -1.65 -6.16 -11.81
C CYS A 77 -1.05 -5.97 -10.41
N LEU A 78 -1.74 -5.27 -9.51
CA LEU A 78 -1.26 -5.05 -8.15
C LEU A 78 -1.13 -6.37 -7.38
N GLN A 79 -2.05 -7.32 -7.58
CA GLN A 79 -1.99 -8.61 -6.91
C GLN A 79 -0.84 -9.51 -7.38
N MET A 80 -0.43 -9.45 -8.65
CA MET A 80 0.76 -10.18 -9.10
C MET A 80 2.02 -9.78 -8.32
N ARG A 81 2.10 -8.52 -7.90
CA ARG A 81 3.22 -7.99 -7.12
C ARG A 81 3.01 -8.11 -5.62
N TRP A 82 1.75 -8.03 -5.16
CA TRP A 82 1.34 -8.11 -3.77
C TRP A 82 0.19 -9.11 -3.60
N PRO A 83 0.49 -10.41 -3.49
CA PRO A 83 -0.54 -11.42 -3.26
C PRO A 83 -1.32 -11.13 -1.97
N GLY A 84 -2.64 -11.32 -2.01
CA GLY A 84 -3.51 -11.03 -0.87
C GLY A 84 -3.87 -9.56 -0.68
N LEU A 85 -3.53 -8.69 -1.64
CA LEU A 85 -3.92 -7.29 -1.59
C LEU A 85 -5.41 -7.12 -1.93
N TRP A 86 -6.16 -6.64 -0.95
CA TRP A 86 -7.54 -6.19 -1.09
C TRP A 86 -7.58 -4.67 -1.14
N ILE A 87 -8.34 -4.07 -2.04
CA ILE A 87 -8.42 -2.62 -2.20
C ILE A 87 -9.88 -2.20 -2.13
N ASN A 88 -10.15 -1.13 -1.39
CA ASN A 88 -11.43 -0.45 -1.37
C ASN A 88 -11.25 1.01 -1.80
N TRP A 89 -11.78 1.36 -2.96
CA TRP A 89 -11.70 2.71 -3.51
C TRP A 89 -12.77 3.60 -2.87
N ASP A 90 -12.41 4.85 -2.52
CA ASP A 90 -13.31 5.79 -1.85
C ASP A 90 -14.59 6.05 -2.65
N ASP A 91 -14.46 6.11 -3.98
CA ASP A 91 -15.56 6.36 -4.92
C ASP A 91 -16.30 5.06 -5.34
N GLY A 92 -15.91 3.90 -4.80
CA GLY A 92 -16.46 2.59 -5.15
C GLY A 92 -16.12 2.08 -6.55
N ILE A 93 -15.40 2.87 -7.36
CA ILE A 93 -15.04 2.53 -8.74
C ILE A 93 -13.53 2.38 -8.86
N ALA A 94 -13.08 1.17 -9.20
CA ALA A 94 -11.69 0.90 -9.49
C ALA A 94 -11.20 1.73 -10.71
N PRO A 95 -9.99 2.32 -10.65
CA PRO A 95 -9.41 3.01 -11.78
C PRO A 95 -9.08 2.04 -12.92
N SER A 96 -9.15 2.53 -14.16
CA SER A 96 -8.62 1.81 -15.31
C SER A 96 -7.08 1.90 -15.36
N LEU A 97 -6.45 0.90 -15.97
CA LEU A 97 -5.06 0.98 -16.39
C LEU A 97 -4.94 1.99 -17.55
N ASN A 98 -3.82 2.71 -17.63
CA ASN A 98 -3.49 3.54 -18.81
C ASN A 98 -2.86 2.71 -19.93
#